data_AF-A0A350VYS6-F1
#
_entry.id   AF-A0A350VYS6-F1
#
_cell.length_a   1.000
_cell.length_b   1.000
_cell.length_c   1.000
_cell.angle_alpha   90.00
_cell.angle_beta   90.00
_cell.angle_gamma   90.00
#
_symmetry.space_group_name_H-M   'P 1'
#
loop_
_entity.id
_entity.type
_entity.pdbx_description
1 polymer ?
#
loop_
_entity_poly.entity_id
_entity_poly.type
_entity_poly.pdbx_seq_one_letter_code
_entity_poly.pdbx_strand_id
1 'polypeptide(L)' 'MYTTIELFAGAGGLALGVEKAGFNTIGLIEVNEDACATLRKNRPNWKVICDDIANISQLNLEEYFSIKCCREASA' A
#
# COMPACT_ATOMS: atom_id res chain seq x y z
N MET A 1 -6.02 -15.19 -2.27
CA MET A 1 -5.28 -14.25 -1.41
C MET A 1 -5.64 -12.86 -1.88
N TYR A 2 -6.05 -11.96 -0.98
CA TYR A 2 -6.44 -10.59 -1.35
C TYR A 2 -5.26 -9.64 -1.08
N THR A 3 -5.09 -8.66 -1.95
CA THR A 3 -4.06 -7.62 -1.82
C THR A 3 -4.67 -6.30 -1.36
N THR A 4 -3.92 -5.53 -0.59
CA THR A 4 -4.38 -4.24 -0.05
C THR A 4 -3.37 -3.13 -0.30
N ILE A 5 -3.90 -1.92 -0.52
CA ILE A 5 -3.14 -0.67 -0.49
C ILE A 5 -3.74 0.18 0.62
N GLU A 6 -2.89 0.72 1.48
CA GLU A 6 -3.32 1.59 2.57
C GLU A 6 -2.92 3.04 2.29
N LEU A 7 -3.90 3.94 2.36
CA LEU A 7 -3.72 5.37 2.23
C LEU A 7 -3.70 5.99 3.64
N PHE A 8 -2.89 7.01 3.85
CA PHE A 8 -2.72 7.65 5.16
C PHE A 8 -2.34 6.63 6.24
N ALA A 9 -1.34 5.79 5.92
CA ALA A 9 -1.02 4.60 6.71
C ALA A 9 -0.58 4.91 8.15
N GLY A 10 -0.15 6.14 8.43
CA GLY A 10 0.42 6.53 9.71
C GLY A 10 1.52 5.54 10.13
N ALA A 11 1.52 5.15 11.40
CA ALA A 11 2.47 4.17 11.92
C ALA A 11 2.14 2.70 11.59
N GLY A 12 1.07 2.41 10.82
CA GLY A 12 0.74 1.07 10.33
C GLY A 12 -0.14 0.21 11.23
N GLY A 13 -0.99 0.82 12.06
CA GLY A 13 -1.90 0.09 12.94
C GLY A 13 -2.93 -0.75 12.16
N LEU A 14 -3.53 -0.16 11.12
CA LEU A 14 -4.49 -0.85 10.25
C LEU A 14 -3.76 -1.91 9.40
N ALA A 15 -2.65 -1.54 8.77
CA ALA A 15 -1.83 -2.46 7.96
C ALA A 15 -1.44 -3.73 8.73
N LEU A 16 -1.08 -3.58 10.02
CA LEU A 16 -0.77 -4.72 10.88
C LEU A 16 -1.98 -5.61 11.14
N GLY A 17 -3.16 -5.03 11.34
CA GLY A 17 -4.41 -5.79 11.50
C GLY A 17 -4.78 -6.55 10.22
N VAL A 18 -4.63 -5.89 9.07
CA VAL A 18 -4.91 -6.46 7.74
C VAL A 18 -3.94 -7.60 7.41
N GLU A 19 -2.64 -7.44 7.70
CA GLU A 19 -1.63 -8.50 7.61
C GLU A 19 -2.02 -9.72 8.47
N LYS A 20 -2.42 -9.48 9.73
CA LYS A 20 -2.87 -10.56 10.65
C LYS A 20 -4.14 -11.26 10.17
N ALA A 21 -4.99 -10.59 9.42
CA ALA A 21 -6.19 -11.18 8.81
C ALA A 21 -5.90 -11.99 7.53
N GLY A 22 -4.64 -12.09 7.10
CA GLY A 22 -4.21 -12.92 5.97
C GLY A 22 -4.19 -12.20 4.61
N PHE A 23 -4.30 -10.87 4.61
CA PHE A 23 -4.18 -10.05 3.41
C PHE A 23 -2.71 -9.70 3.13
N ASN A 24 -2.39 -9.49 1.85
CA ASN A 24 -1.05 -9.08 1.42
C ASN A 24 -1.02 -7.57 1.13
N THR A 25 -0.36 -6.79 1.99
CA THR A 25 -0.21 -5.35 1.77
C THR A 25 0.86 -5.07 0.71
N ILE A 26 0.43 -4.52 -0.42
CA ILE A 26 1.30 -4.22 -1.58
C ILE A 26 1.71 -2.74 -1.66
N GLY A 27 1.19 -1.89 -0.76
CA GLY A 27 1.59 -0.50 -0.65
C GLY A 27 1.03 0.17 0.59
N LEU A 28 1.86 0.96 1.27
CA LEU A 28 1.45 1.88 2.32
C LEU A 28 1.91 3.28 1.93
N ILE A 29 0.96 4.21 1.81
CA ILE A 29 1.22 5.59 1.41
C ILE A 29 1.04 6.49 2.63
N GLU A 30 2.09 7.22 2.97
CA GLU A 30 2.13 8.13 4.11
C GLU A 30 3.02 9.32 3.79
N VAL A 31 2.62 10.53 4.18
CA VAL A 31 3.36 11.76 3.91
C VAL A 31 4.31 12.14 5.04
N ASN A 32 4.01 11.71 6.28
CA ASN A 32 4.83 12.01 7.45
C ASN A 32 6.07 11.10 7.51
N GLU A 33 7.26 11.71 7.49
CA GLU A 33 8.54 11.00 7.46
C GLU A 33 8.78 10.11 8.70
N ASP A 34 8.37 10.55 9.89
CA ASP A 34 8.53 9.77 11.13
C ASP A 34 7.65 8.52 11.13
N ALA A 35 6.43 8.63 10.59
CA ALA A 35 5.52 7.51 10.40
C ALA A 35 6.10 6.52 9.37
N CYS A 36 6.60 7.01 8.23
CA CYS A 36 7.31 6.18 7.24
C CYS A 36 8.52 5.45 7.85
N ALA A 37 9.32 6.13 8.67
CA ALA A 37 10.46 5.53 9.37
C ALA A 37 10.00 4.45 10.35
N THR A 38 8.89 4.69 11.06
CA THR A 38 8.28 3.71 11.96
C THR A 38 7.83 2.46 11.21
N LEU A 39 7.16 2.61 10.06
CA LEU A 39 6.75 1.51 9.20
C LEU A 39 7.95 0.67 8.75
N ARG A 40 8.97 1.31 8.16
CA ARG A 40 10.17 0.63 7.65
C ARG A 40 10.96 -0.09 8.75
N LYS A 41 11.04 0.52 9.95
CA LYS A 41 11.72 -0.08 11.11
C LYS A 41 11.01 -1.34 11.61
N ASN A 42 9.68 -1.29 11.72
CA ASN A 42 8.92 -2.41 12.29
C ASN A 42 8.59 -3.50 11.27
N ARG A 43 8.54 -3.15 9.98
CA ARG A 43 8.23 -4.06 8.87
C ARG A 43 9.12 -3.74 7.65
N PRO A 44 10.39 -4.17 7.65
CA PRO A 44 11.34 -3.86 6.58
C PRO A 44 10.94 -4.35 5.18
N ASN A 45 10.07 -5.36 5.11
CA ASN A 45 9.60 -5.95 3.84
C ASN A 45 8.37 -5.23 3.26
N TRP A 46 7.76 -4.29 4.00
CA TRP A 46 6.61 -3.55 3.50
C TRP A 46 7.03 -2.48 2.49
N LYS A 47 6.26 -2.33 1.39
CA LYS A 47 6.44 -1.26 0.41
C LYS A 47 5.89 0.07 0.98
N VAL A 48 6.75 0.84 1.66
CA VAL A 48 6.41 2.15 2.22
C VAL A 48 6.73 3.26 1.22
N ILE A 49 5.69 3.89 0.69
CA ILE A 49 5.73 5.03 -0.22
C ILE A 49 5.59 6.28 0.63
N CYS A 50 6.70 6.99 0.82
CA CYS A 50 6.72 8.20 1.64
C CYS A 50 6.53 9.42 0.76
N ASP A 51 5.28 9.75 0.46
CA ASP A 51 4.88 10.80 -0.47
C ASP A 51 3.43 11.23 -0.21
N ASP A 52 3.05 12.40 -0.71
CA ASP A 52 1.65 12.85 -0.72
C ASP A 52 0.84 11.94 -1.65
N ILE A 53 -0.31 11.46 -1.16
CA ILE A 53 -1.27 10.69 -1.96
C ILE A 53 -1.73 11.46 -3.19
N ALA A 54 -1.76 12.79 -3.17
CA ALA A 54 -2.06 13.61 -4.32
C ALA A 54 -1.10 13.31 -5.48
N ASN A 55 0.20 13.12 -5.23
CA ASN A 55 1.19 12.77 -6.24
C ASN A 55 0.98 11.34 -6.76
N ILE A 56 0.77 10.39 -5.85
CA ILE A 56 0.57 8.97 -6.20
C ILE A 56 -0.71 8.77 -7.02
N SER A 57 -1.77 9.53 -6.72
CA SER A 57 -3.06 9.45 -7.41
C SER A 57 -3.00 9.82 -8.90
N GLN A 58 -1.97 10.55 -9.33
CA GLN A 58 -1.78 10.94 -10.72
C GLN A 58 -1.12 9.84 -11.57
N LEU A 59 -0.63 8.76 -10.94
CA LEU A 59 0.06 7.67 -11.62
C LEU A 59 -0.92 6.65 -12.20
N ASN A 60 -0.43 5.83 -13.14
CA ASN A 60 -1.12 4.59 -13.50
C ASN A 60 -0.93 3.57 -12.36
N LEU A 61 -1.93 3.45 -11.49
CA LEU A 61 -1.85 2.60 -10.30
C LEU A 61 -1.80 1.11 -10.63
N GLU A 62 -2.41 0.68 -11.73
CA GLU A 62 -2.35 -0.72 -12.19
C GLU A 62 -0.90 -1.09 -12.53
N GLU A 63 -0.20 -0.23 -13.28
CA GLU A 63 1.21 -0.42 -13.61
C GLU A 63 2.10 -0.28 -12.36
N TYR A 64 1.90 0.79 -11.58
CA TYR A 64 2.74 1.12 -10.42
C TYR A 64 2.72 0.05 -9.32
N PHE A 65 1.57 -0.62 -9.14
CA PHE A 65 1.43 -1.73 -8.20
C PHE A 65 1.44 -3.11 -8.89
N SER A 66 1.64 -3.16 -10.21
CA SER A 66 1.63 -4.39 -11.00
C SER A 66 0.34 -5.20 -10.81
N ILE A 67 -0.79 -4.51 -10.65
CA ILE A 67 -2.12 -5.12 -10.52
C ILE A 67 -2.73 -5.18 -11.92
N LYS A 68 -3.10 -6.37 -12.38
CA LYS A 68 -3.85 -6.50 -13.63
C LYS A 68 -5.28 -6.05 -13.42
N CYS A 69 -5.77 -5.15 -14.27
CA CYS A 69 -7.20 -5.05 -14.51
C CYS A 69 -7.68 -6.38 -15.09
N CYS A 70 -8.52 -7.12 -14.36
CA CYS A 70 -9.30 -8.19 -14.98
C CYS A 70 -10.34 -7.53 -15.91
N ARG A 71 -9.93 -7.15 -17.12
CA ARG A 71 -10.88 -6.87 -18.19
C ARG A 71 -11.04 -8.16 -19.00
N GLU A 72 -12.32 -8.55 -19.10
CA GLU A 72 -12.93 -9.62 -19.89
C GLU A 72 -12.96 -11.03 -19.27
N ALA A 73 -14.11 -11.36 -18.65
CA ALA A 73 -14.83 -12.52 -19.15
C ALA A 73 -15.61 -12.03 -20.38
N SER A 74 -14.99 -12.14 -21.56
CA SER A 74 -15.68 -12.01 -22.84
C SER A 74 -16.80 -13.05 -22.85
N ALA A 75 -18.05 -12.61 -22.97
CA ALA A 75 -19.15 -13.45 -23.42
C ALA A 75 -19.17 -13.49 -24.94
#